data_AF-A0A961MN90-F1
#
_entry.id   AF-A0A961MN90-F1
#
_cell.length_a   1.000
_cell.length_b   1.000
_cell.length_c   1.000
_cell.angle_alpha   90.00
_cell.angle_beta   90.00
_cell.angle_gamma   90.00
#
_symmetry.space_group_name_H-M   'P 1'
#
loop_
_entity.id
_entity.type
_entity.pdbx_description
1 polymer ?
#
loop_
_entity_poly.entity_id
_entity_poly.type
_entity_poly.pdbx_seq_one_letter_code
_entity_poly.pdbx_strand_id
1 'polypeptide(L)'
;MDRRALLHSALAGLFAGSLPRLIPPAAAAGEARPFDFETVIERARATAAAPHVSRRMDLAPPFAGLGYDAYRAIRFHDAERLFADNHSFRMDLLPPGFNFRDRVAVNLVADGTARPIAFSADLFDFDPDHFPGPEGLPSAGPAEDMGFSGIRIRHPINRPNVWDEVAVFQGASYFRAVARDTLFGLSARGLAIGTAGPEAEEFPVFTEFW
;
A
#
# COMPACT_ATOMS: atom_id res chain seq x y z
N MET A 1 -49.93 -4.73 -36.04
CA MET A 1 -49.45 -3.77 -37.07
C MET A 1 -49.69 -2.41 -36.44
N ASP A 2 -48.68 -1.73 -35.95
CA ASP A 2 -47.76 -1.01 -36.84
C ASP A 2 -46.29 -1.06 -36.41
N ARG A 3 -45.42 -1.09 -37.41
CA ARG A 3 -43.96 -1.23 -37.35
C ARG A 3 -43.40 -0.01 -38.07
N ARG A 4 -42.54 0.78 -37.40
CA ARG A 4 -41.58 1.80 -37.90
C ARG A 4 -41.82 3.16 -37.25
N ALA A 5 -40.99 3.55 -36.27
CA ALA A 5 -39.69 4.22 -36.45
C ALA A 5 -39.91 5.73 -36.60
N LEU A 6 -39.51 6.57 -35.64
CA LEU A 6 -38.25 7.36 -35.57
C LEU A 6 -38.66 8.69 -34.91
N LEU A 7 -37.93 9.45 -34.09
CA LEU A 7 -36.54 9.54 -33.70
C LEU A 7 -36.47 10.37 -32.39
N HIS A 8 -35.44 10.07 -31.62
CA HIS A 8 -34.62 10.93 -30.76
C HIS A 8 -35.15 12.30 -30.27
N SER A 9 -35.20 12.43 -28.94
CA SER A 9 -34.62 13.58 -28.25
C SER A 9 -34.00 13.13 -26.93
N ALA A 10 -32.68 13.06 -26.91
CA ALA A 10 -31.89 12.96 -25.70
C ALA A 10 -32.02 14.29 -24.93
N LEU A 11 -32.37 14.23 -23.64
CA LEU A 11 -31.97 15.25 -22.70
C LEU A 11 -30.93 14.64 -21.78
N ALA A 12 -29.68 14.97 -22.08
CA ALA A 12 -28.53 14.72 -21.22
C ALA A 12 -28.71 15.52 -19.93
N GLY A 13 -29.12 14.85 -18.86
CA GLY A 13 -28.94 15.34 -17.50
C GLY A 13 -27.49 15.13 -17.09
N LEU A 14 -26.66 16.15 -17.29
CA LEU A 14 -25.32 16.25 -16.71
C LEU A 14 -25.44 16.35 -15.18
N PHE A 15 -25.58 15.21 -14.51
CA PHE A 15 -25.01 15.08 -13.17
C PHE A 15 -23.55 14.69 -13.36
N ALA A 16 -22.70 15.70 -13.56
CA ALA A 16 -21.29 15.59 -13.24
C ALA A 16 -21.17 15.53 -11.71
N GLY A 17 -21.60 14.41 -11.13
CA GLY A 17 -21.14 14.02 -9.81
C GLY A 17 -19.65 13.78 -9.96
N SER A 18 -18.83 14.60 -9.32
CA SER A 18 -17.43 14.27 -9.09
C SER A 18 -17.39 12.92 -8.38
N LEU A 19 -17.11 11.85 -9.13
CA LEU A 19 -16.77 10.56 -8.53
C LEU A 19 -15.60 10.85 -7.58
N PRO A 20 -15.70 10.44 -6.29
CA PRO A 20 -14.58 10.60 -5.37
C PRO A 20 -13.35 9.96 -6.03
N ARG A 21 -12.24 10.69 -6.08
CA ARG A 21 -11.06 10.23 -6.79
C ARG A 21 -10.38 9.22 -5.89
N LEU A 22 -10.83 7.97 -5.96
CA LEU A 22 -10.31 6.87 -5.13
C LEU A 22 -8.84 6.58 -5.42
N ILE A 23 -8.35 6.95 -6.60
CA ILE A 23 -7.04 6.58 -7.10
C ILE A 23 -6.32 7.82 -7.68
N PRO A 24 -5.22 8.28 -7.05
CA PRO A 24 -4.34 9.27 -7.66
C PRO A 24 -3.83 8.75 -9.02
N PRO A 25 -3.74 9.59 -10.05
CA PRO A 25 -3.26 9.17 -11.37
C PRO A 25 -1.82 8.65 -11.34
N ALA A 26 -1.01 9.08 -10.36
CA ALA A 26 0.36 8.60 -10.16
C ALA A 26 0.43 7.20 -9.51
N ALA A 27 -0.65 6.74 -8.87
CA ALA A 27 -0.69 5.47 -8.14
C ALA A 27 -1.23 4.29 -8.98
N ALA A 28 -1.76 4.52 -10.18
CA ALA A 28 -2.33 3.45 -10.99
C ALA A 28 -1.31 2.89 -11.98
N ALA A 29 -0.82 1.67 -11.75
CA ALA A 29 0.07 1.02 -12.70
C ALA A 29 -0.28 -0.45 -12.90
N GLY A 30 -0.30 -0.89 -14.16
CA GLY A 30 -0.61 -2.27 -14.52
C GLY A 30 -2.08 -2.50 -14.85
N GLU A 31 -2.33 -3.69 -15.38
CA GLU A 31 -3.64 -4.09 -15.90
C GLU A 31 -4.62 -4.38 -14.77
N ALA A 32 -5.83 -3.84 -14.90
CA ALA A 32 -6.93 -4.11 -13.98
C ALA A 32 -7.43 -5.55 -14.19
N ARG A 33 -7.57 -6.32 -13.11
CA ARG A 33 -7.97 -7.74 -13.16
C ARG A 33 -9.20 -7.99 -12.30
N PRO A 34 -10.12 -8.87 -12.71
CA PRO A 34 -11.21 -9.30 -11.84
C PRO A 34 -10.68 -9.75 -10.49
N PHE A 35 -11.35 -9.34 -9.41
CA PHE A 35 -10.93 -9.62 -8.06
C PHE A 35 -12.12 -9.84 -7.13
N ASP A 36 -12.01 -10.89 -6.34
CA ASP A 36 -12.87 -11.23 -5.23
C ASP A 36 -12.06 -11.97 -4.14
N PHE A 37 -12.74 -12.47 -3.12
CA PHE A 37 -12.07 -13.19 -2.04
C PHE A 37 -11.47 -14.54 -2.50
N GLU A 38 -12.11 -15.23 -3.45
CA GLU A 38 -11.59 -16.50 -3.99
C GLU A 38 -10.27 -16.31 -4.71
N THR A 39 -10.07 -15.16 -5.37
CA THR A 39 -8.80 -14.77 -5.99
C THR A 39 -7.62 -14.88 -5.00
N VAL A 40 -7.82 -14.49 -3.74
CA VAL A 40 -6.77 -14.59 -2.70
C VAL A 40 -6.52 -16.04 -2.29
N ILE A 41 -7.58 -16.85 -2.15
CA ILE A 41 -7.49 -18.26 -1.80
C ILE A 41 -6.74 -19.04 -2.90
N GLU A 42 -7.11 -18.83 -4.16
CA GLU A 42 -6.47 -19.48 -5.30
C GLU A 42 -4.98 -19.11 -5.39
N ARG A 43 -4.64 -17.84 -5.17
CA ARG A 43 -3.25 -17.38 -5.13
C ARG A 43 -2.46 -18.03 -4.00
N ALA A 44 -3.06 -18.17 -2.81
CA ALA A 44 -2.44 -18.85 -1.68
C ALA A 44 -2.20 -20.33 -1.99
N ARG A 45 -3.18 -21.04 -2.57
CA ARG A 45 -3.04 -22.45 -3.00
C ARG A 45 -1.92 -22.61 -4.03
N ALA A 46 -1.90 -21.77 -5.06
CA ALA A 46 -0.88 -21.81 -6.10
C ALA A 46 0.53 -21.56 -5.53
N THR A 47 0.67 -20.61 -4.61
CA THR A 47 1.95 -20.28 -3.96
C THR A 47 2.42 -21.44 -3.07
N ALA A 48 1.51 -22.07 -2.33
CA ALA A 48 1.84 -23.22 -1.48
C ALA A 48 2.26 -24.47 -2.27
N ALA A 49 1.82 -24.58 -3.53
CA ALA A 49 2.17 -25.71 -4.41
C ALA A 49 3.52 -25.53 -5.14
N ALA A 50 4.20 -24.40 -4.95
CA ALA A 50 5.49 -24.09 -5.57
C ALA A 50 6.59 -23.93 -4.52
N PRO A 51 7.87 -24.09 -4.89
CA PRO A 51 8.99 -23.76 -4.00
C PRO A 51 8.90 -22.31 -3.51
N HIS A 52 9.27 -22.09 -2.25
CA HIS A 52 9.32 -20.75 -1.70
C HIS A 52 10.32 -19.87 -2.46
N VAL A 53 9.88 -18.68 -2.85
CA VAL A 53 10.73 -17.64 -3.44
C VAL A 53 10.74 -16.44 -2.51
N SER A 54 11.94 -16.08 -2.04
CA SER A 54 12.13 -14.88 -1.23
C SER A 54 11.73 -13.63 -2.01
N ARG A 55 10.97 -12.74 -1.37
CA ARG A 55 10.61 -11.43 -1.92
C ARG A 55 11.46 -10.31 -1.35
N ARG A 56 12.62 -10.64 -0.77
CA ARG A 56 13.56 -9.66 -0.26
C ARG A 56 14.14 -8.87 -1.43
N MET A 57 14.05 -7.55 -1.34
CA MET A 57 14.58 -6.62 -2.33
C MET A 57 16.07 -6.36 -2.08
N ASP A 58 16.82 -6.27 -3.15
CA ASP A 58 18.15 -5.66 -3.16
C ASP A 58 17.99 -4.15 -3.28
N LEU A 59 18.00 -3.48 -2.13
CA LEU A 59 17.76 -2.04 -2.07
C LEU A 59 18.93 -1.27 -2.70
N ALA A 60 18.60 -0.31 -3.57
CA ALA A 60 19.51 0.71 -4.08
C ALA A 60 19.35 2.03 -3.31
N PRO A 61 20.32 2.95 -3.37
CA PRO A 61 20.15 4.31 -2.88
C PRO A 61 18.88 4.98 -3.47
N PRO A 62 18.16 5.81 -2.68
CA PRO A 62 18.48 6.22 -1.32
C PRO A 62 18.00 5.24 -0.23
N PHE A 63 17.35 4.14 -0.60
CA PHE A 63 16.75 3.20 0.36
C PHE A 63 17.77 2.20 0.97
N ALA A 64 18.92 2.03 0.31
CA ALA A 64 20.02 1.19 0.78
C ALA A 64 20.78 1.82 1.96
N GLY A 65 21.24 0.99 2.91
CA GLY A 65 22.17 1.44 3.96
C GLY A 65 21.60 2.42 4.98
N LEU A 66 20.29 2.66 4.97
CA LEU A 66 19.64 3.60 5.88
C LEU A 66 19.77 3.17 7.36
N GLY A 67 20.21 4.10 8.20
CA GLY A 67 19.99 4.05 9.64
C GLY A 67 18.56 4.42 10.01
N TYR A 68 18.21 4.28 11.30
CA TYR A 68 16.87 4.55 11.80
C TYR A 68 16.39 5.99 11.53
N ASP A 69 17.25 6.98 11.79
CA ASP A 69 16.88 8.39 11.64
C ASP A 69 16.60 8.77 10.18
N ALA A 70 17.49 8.35 9.27
CA ALA A 70 17.30 8.57 7.84
C ALA A 70 16.06 7.85 7.30
N TYR A 71 15.77 6.63 7.78
CA TYR A 71 14.53 5.93 7.40
C TYR A 71 13.27 6.69 7.84
N ARG A 72 13.26 7.22 9.07
CA ARG A 72 12.14 8.03 9.60
C ARG A 72 11.97 9.37 8.90
N ALA A 73 13.01 9.84 8.23
CA ALA A 73 12.99 11.05 7.41
C ALA A 73 12.34 10.84 6.03
N ILE A 74 12.00 9.60 5.66
CA ILE A 74 11.21 9.30 4.45
C ILE A 74 9.72 9.28 4.82
N ARG A 75 8.91 10.14 4.21
CA ARG A 75 7.48 10.30 4.53
C ARG A 75 6.65 10.14 3.28
N PHE A 76 5.50 9.48 3.39
CA PHE A 76 4.58 9.37 2.25
C PHE A 76 3.99 10.75 1.92
N HIS A 77 4.00 11.11 0.64
CA HIS A 77 3.57 12.43 0.19
C HIS A 77 2.08 12.63 0.48
N ASP A 78 1.75 13.71 1.20
CA ASP A 78 0.39 13.93 1.71
C ASP A 78 -0.67 14.02 0.60
N ALA A 79 -0.30 14.54 -0.58
CA ALA A 79 -1.20 14.67 -1.72
C ALA A 79 -1.47 13.35 -2.47
N GLU A 80 -0.61 12.33 -2.29
CA GLU A 80 -0.78 11.01 -2.90
C GLU A 80 -1.52 10.02 -2.00
N ARG A 81 -1.94 10.46 -0.80
CA ARG A 81 -2.62 9.64 0.20
C ARG A 81 -3.88 9.00 -0.38
N LEU A 82 -3.94 7.68 -0.28
CA LEU A 82 -5.07 6.90 -0.78
C LEU A 82 -6.32 7.21 0.05
N PHE A 83 -7.45 7.29 -0.64
CA PHE A 83 -8.75 7.63 -0.05
C PHE A 83 -8.78 9.00 0.66
N ALA A 84 -7.93 9.96 0.25
CA ALA A 84 -7.90 11.31 0.83
C ALA A 84 -9.26 12.04 0.81
N ASP A 85 -10.05 11.79 -0.24
CA ASP A 85 -11.41 12.30 -0.43
C ASP A 85 -12.46 11.62 0.46
N ASN A 86 -12.12 10.48 1.07
CA ASN A 86 -12.99 9.79 2.02
C ASN A 86 -12.83 10.39 3.42
N HIS A 87 -13.96 10.72 4.06
CA HIS A 87 -13.96 11.26 5.43
C HIS A 87 -13.68 10.21 6.52
N SER A 88 -13.69 8.92 6.17
CA SER A 88 -13.52 7.83 7.14
C SER A 88 -12.06 7.43 7.27
N PHE A 89 -11.45 6.85 6.24
CA PHE A 89 -10.08 6.32 6.33
C PHE A 89 -9.21 6.89 5.24
N ARG A 90 -7.92 7.00 5.56
CA ARG A 90 -6.85 7.29 4.61
C ARG A 90 -5.75 6.25 4.74
N MET A 91 -4.96 6.07 3.70
CA MET A 91 -3.88 5.09 3.71
C MET A 91 -2.58 5.64 3.12
N ASP A 92 -1.49 5.42 3.83
CA ASP A 92 -0.12 5.66 3.37
C ASP A 92 0.48 4.33 2.88
N LEU A 93 1.27 4.40 1.82
CA LEU A 93 2.16 3.31 1.43
C LEU A 93 3.50 3.51 2.14
N LEU A 94 4.11 2.43 2.63
CA LEU A 94 5.35 2.53 3.41
C LEU A 94 6.58 2.28 2.53
N PRO A 95 7.64 3.11 2.64
CA PRO A 95 8.84 2.95 1.83
C PRO A 95 9.64 1.73 2.29
N PRO A 96 10.38 1.07 1.39
CA PRO A 96 11.41 0.12 1.79
C PRO A 96 12.58 0.85 2.46
N GLY A 97 13.46 0.10 3.13
CA GLY A 97 14.64 0.67 3.79
C GLY A 97 14.83 0.16 5.21
N PHE A 98 16.01 0.43 5.77
CA PHE A 98 16.39 -0.05 7.10
C PHE A 98 16.22 -1.59 7.18
N ASN A 99 15.37 -2.06 8.10
CA ASN A 99 15.05 -3.49 8.28
C ASN A 99 13.92 -3.98 7.34
N PHE A 100 13.25 -3.08 6.62
CA PHE A 100 12.10 -3.40 5.80
C PHE A 100 12.51 -3.61 4.35
N ARG A 101 12.89 -4.86 4.05
CA ARG A 101 13.39 -5.27 2.73
C ARG A 101 12.47 -6.24 2.02
N ASP A 102 11.45 -6.76 2.67
CA ASP A 102 10.50 -7.66 2.02
C ASP A 102 9.53 -6.84 1.16
N ARG A 103 9.43 -7.22 -0.11
CA ARG A 103 8.54 -6.56 -1.07
C ARG A 103 7.09 -6.87 -0.76
N VAL A 104 6.30 -5.82 -0.60
CA VAL A 104 4.85 -5.86 -0.45
C VAL A 104 4.21 -5.23 -1.69
N ALA A 105 3.45 -6.03 -2.43
CA ALA A 105 2.58 -5.51 -3.49
C ALA A 105 1.30 -4.91 -2.87
N VAL A 106 0.80 -3.82 -3.44
CA VAL A 106 -0.46 -3.21 -3.00
C VAL A 106 -1.33 -2.99 -4.21
N ASN A 107 -2.59 -3.38 -4.11
CA ASN A 107 -3.60 -3.23 -5.14
C ASN A 107 -4.74 -2.36 -4.60
N LEU A 108 -5.45 -1.68 -5.51
CA LEU A 108 -6.70 -1.00 -5.21
C LEU A 108 -7.84 -1.78 -5.83
N VAL A 109 -8.80 -2.18 -5.00
CA VAL A 109 -10.01 -2.87 -5.45
C VAL A 109 -11.17 -1.88 -5.54
N ALA A 110 -11.78 -1.80 -6.72
CA ALA A 110 -13.02 -1.07 -6.95
C ALA A 110 -13.86 -1.85 -7.96
N ASP A 111 -15.18 -1.92 -7.72
CA ASP A 111 -16.14 -2.53 -8.64
C ASP A 111 -15.75 -3.94 -9.12
N GLY A 112 -15.29 -4.79 -8.18
CA GLY A 112 -14.89 -6.18 -8.46
C GLY A 112 -13.59 -6.31 -9.26
N THR A 113 -12.78 -5.26 -9.33
CA THR A 113 -11.54 -5.24 -10.09
C THR A 113 -10.38 -4.72 -9.23
N ALA A 114 -9.27 -5.46 -9.20
CA ALA A 114 -8.02 -5.04 -8.56
C ALA A 114 -7.09 -4.38 -9.59
N ARG A 115 -6.48 -3.25 -9.23
CA ARG A 115 -5.44 -2.60 -10.00
C ARG A 115 -4.17 -2.43 -9.14
N PRO A 116 -2.98 -2.83 -9.61
CA PRO A 116 -1.76 -2.64 -8.84
C PRO A 116 -1.41 -1.16 -8.67
N ILE A 117 -0.72 -0.87 -7.57
CA ILE A 117 -0.01 0.39 -7.38
C ILE A 117 1.47 0.16 -7.67
N ALA A 118 2.03 0.89 -8.63
CA ALA A 118 3.47 0.87 -8.83
C ALA A 118 4.18 1.60 -7.71
N PHE A 119 5.29 1.03 -7.27
CA PHE A 119 6.24 1.77 -6.48
C PHE A 119 6.87 2.87 -7.34
N SER A 120 6.85 4.09 -6.81
CA SER A 120 7.70 5.18 -7.26
C SER A 120 8.26 5.86 -6.03
N ALA A 121 9.51 6.28 -6.12
CA ALA A 121 10.11 7.06 -5.06
C ALA A 121 9.54 8.49 -4.98
N ASP A 122 8.89 8.98 -6.06
CA ASP A 122 8.16 10.26 -6.09
C ASP A 122 6.93 10.28 -5.18
N LEU A 123 6.50 9.12 -4.68
CA LEU A 123 5.44 9.02 -3.68
C LEU A 123 5.90 9.42 -2.27
N PHE A 124 7.18 9.76 -2.10
CA PHE A 124 7.78 10.06 -0.80
C PHE A 124 8.49 11.40 -0.79
N ASP A 125 8.31 12.12 0.31
CA ASP A 125 9.14 13.25 0.69
C ASP A 125 10.37 12.74 1.45
N PHE A 126 11.53 13.32 1.16
CA PHE A 126 12.81 13.02 1.79
C PHE A 126 13.29 14.27 2.54
N ASP A 127 13.52 14.14 3.84
CA ASP A 127 14.01 15.26 4.65
C ASP A 127 15.41 15.69 4.18
N PRO A 128 15.62 16.96 3.76
CA PRO A 128 16.89 17.41 3.19
C PRO A 128 18.07 17.33 4.18
N ASP A 129 17.81 17.33 5.49
CA ASP A 129 18.86 17.19 6.50
C ASP A 129 19.46 15.77 6.52
N HIS A 130 18.68 14.78 6.08
CA HIS A 130 19.08 13.38 6.01
C HIS A 130 19.43 12.92 4.59
N PHE A 131 18.93 13.63 3.57
CA PHE A 131 19.13 13.33 2.16
C PHE A 131 19.66 14.57 1.41
N PRO A 132 20.89 15.04 1.71
CA PRO A 132 21.43 16.27 1.12
C PRO A 132 21.81 16.08 -0.35
N GLY A 133 21.32 16.98 -1.20
CA GLY A 133 21.71 17.09 -2.61
C GLY A 133 21.01 16.11 -3.56
N PRO A 134 21.24 16.27 -4.89
CA PRO A 134 20.59 15.46 -5.92
C PRO A 134 21.01 13.98 -5.89
N GLU A 135 22.11 13.62 -5.23
CA GLU A 135 22.57 12.23 -5.05
C GLU A 135 21.82 11.50 -3.91
N GLY A 136 21.23 12.25 -2.97
CA GLY A 136 20.39 11.72 -1.90
C GLY A 136 18.94 11.48 -2.32
N LEU A 137 18.56 11.99 -3.49
CA LEU A 137 17.25 11.77 -4.08
C LEU A 137 17.33 10.64 -5.11
N PRO A 138 16.32 9.77 -5.19
CA PRO A 138 16.31 8.69 -6.16
C PRO A 138 16.35 9.25 -7.59
N SER A 139 17.12 8.62 -8.46
CA SER A 139 16.94 8.77 -9.90
C SER A 139 15.48 8.44 -10.22
N ALA A 140 14.69 9.41 -10.66
CA ALA A 140 13.29 9.22 -10.96
C ALA A 140 13.13 8.04 -11.94
N GLY A 141 12.44 6.98 -11.52
CA GLY A 141 12.17 5.84 -12.37
C GLY A 141 11.61 4.64 -11.61
N PRO A 142 10.78 3.81 -12.28
CA PRO A 142 10.39 2.52 -11.74
C PRO A 142 11.65 1.66 -11.61
N ALA A 143 12.04 1.33 -10.39
CA ALA A 143 13.01 0.27 -10.20
C ALA A 143 12.26 -1.05 -10.36
N GLU A 144 12.56 -1.80 -11.42
CA GLU A 144 11.82 -2.98 -11.86
C GLU A 144 11.68 -4.08 -10.78
N ASP A 145 12.43 -3.99 -9.68
CA ASP A 145 12.40 -4.92 -8.55
C ASP A 145 12.06 -4.28 -7.20
N MET A 146 11.71 -2.99 -7.17
CA MET A 146 11.31 -2.32 -5.92
C MET A 146 9.82 -2.48 -5.64
N GLY A 147 9.45 -2.23 -4.38
CA GLY A 147 8.09 -2.25 -3.90
C GLY A 147 7.97 -1.60 -2.54
N PHE A 148 6.74 -1.50 -2.07
CA PHE A 148 6.45 -1.02 -0.73
C PHE A 148 6.91 -2.04 0.32
N SER A 149 7.00 -1.59 1.56
CA SER A 149 7.27 -2.47 2.71
C SER A 149 6.04 -2.77 3.56
N GLY A 150 4.91 -2.14 3.25
CA GLY A 150 3.70 -2.24 4.04
C GLY A 150 2.71 -1.10 3.79
N ILE A 151 1.68 -1.06 4.62
CA ILE A 151 0.62 -0.03 4.58
C ILE A 151 0.36 0.52 5.98
N ARG A 152 -0.06 1.79 6.04
CA ARG A 152 -0.48 2.44 7.27
C ARG A 152 -1.86 3.06 7.06
N ILE A 153 -2.77 2.80 7.99
CA ILE A 153 -4.14 3.31 8.00
C ILE A 153 -4.24 4.48 8.96
N ARG A 154 -4.91 5.53 8.51
CA ARG A 154 -5.19 6.74 9.29
C ARG A 154 -6.69 7.00 9.44
N HIS A 155 -7.09 7.49 10.59
CA HIS A 155 -8.47 7.86 10.92
C HIS A 155 -8.48 8.97 11.97
N PRO A 156 -9.38 9.96 11.91
CA PRO A 156 -9.55 10.97 12.97
C PRO A 156 -10.24 10.40 14.21
N ILE A 157 -9.57 9.43 14.85
CA ILE A 157 -10.12 8.66 15.97
C ILE A 157 -10.20 9.50 17.25
N ASN A 158 -9.25 10.40 17.49
CA ASN A 158 -9.20 11.19 18.72
C ASN A 158 -9.82 12.58 18.55
N ARG A 159 -9.53 13.26 17.44
CA ARG A 159 -9.96 14.64 17.18
C ARG A 159 -10.37 14.87 15.72
N PRO A 160 -11.39 15.70 15.45
CA PRO A 160 -11.72 16.11 14.10
C PRO A 160 -10.51 16.71 13.38
N ASN A 161 -10.35 16.39 12.09
CA ASN A 161 -9.29 16.88 11.21
C ASN A 161 -7.85 16.50 11.60
N VAL A 162 -7.64 15.64 12.60
CA VAL A 162 -6.32 15.10 12.95
C VAL A 162 -6.27 13.65 12.49
N TRP A 163 -5.45 13.33 11.49
CA TRP A 163 -5.37 11.99 10.92
C TRP A 163 -4.37 11.11 11.66
N ASP A 164 -4.81 10.59 12.80
CA ASP A 164 -4.04 9.69 13.65
C ASP A 164 -3.72 8.37 12.92
N GLU A 165 -2.53 7.82 13.17
CA GLU A 165 -2.17 6.47 12.71
C GLU A 165 -2.90 5.44 13.55
N VAL A 166 -3.85 4.71 12.95
CA VAL A 166 -4.70 3.76 13.68
C VAL A 166 -4.31 2.31 13.47
N ALA A 167 -3.65 1.98 12.35
CA ALA A 167 -3.07 0.67 12.13
C ALA A 167 -1.86 0.73 11.20
N VAL A 168 -0.89 -0.16 11.40
CA VAL A 168 0.31 -0.30 10.56
C VAL A 168 0.58 -1.78 10.35
N PHE A 169 0.75 -2.17 9.09
CA PHE A 169 1.15 -3.52 8.65
C PHE A 169 2.53 -3.40 8.01
N GLN A 170 3.57 -3.86 8.69
CA GLN A 170 4.95 -3.71 8.21
C GLN A 170 5.90 -4.66 8.93
N GLY A 171 6.74 -5.36 8.15
CA GLY A 171 7.73 -6.32 8.65
C GLY A 171 7.11 -7.68 8.95
N ALA A 172 7.56 -8.70 8.21
CA ALA A 172 6.96 -10.04 8.23
C ALA A 172 5.41 -9.97 8.18
N SER A 173 4.71 -10.74 9.00
CA SER A 173 3.23 -10.72 9.08
C SER A 173 2.75 -9.91 10.29
N TYR A 174 3.57 -9.01 10.81
CA TYR A 174 3.21 -8.21 11.97
C TYR A 174 2.31 -7.04 11.60
N PHE A 175 1.45 -6.69 12.55
CA PHE A 175 0.72 -5.44 12.51
C PHE A 175 0.46 -4.90 13.92
N ARG A 176 0.21 -3.60 13.99
CA ARG A 176 -0.23 -2.91 15.21
C ARG A 176 -1.49 -2.12 14.91
N ALA A 177 -2.35 -1.99 15.91
CA ALA A 177 -3.51 -1.12 15.85
C ALA A 177 -3.73 -0.45 17.20
N VAL A 178 -4.42 0.70 17.19
CA VAL A 178 -4.79 1.45 18.39
C VAL A 178 -6.29 1.73 18.42
N ALA A 179 -6.82 1.83 19.63
CA ALA A 179 -8.13 2.38 19.89
C ALA A 179 -8.03 3.88 20.25
N ARG A 180 -9.18 4.55 20.38
CA ARG A 180 -9.25 5.94 20.86
C ARG A 180 -8.49 6.08 22.18
N ASP A 181 -7.73 7.16 22.31
CA ASP A 181 -6.95 7.53 23.49
C ASP A 181 -5.90 6.47 23.92
N THR A 182 -5.42 5.65 22.98
CA THR A 182 -4.33 4.68 23.20
C THR A 182 -3.13 4.95 22.31
N LEU A 183 -1.96 4.48 22.76
CA LEU A 183 -0.71 4.50 22.00
C LEU A 183 -0.35 3.11 21.52
N PHE A 184 0.49 3.00 20.48
CA PHE A 184 1.02 1.72 20.05
C PHE A 184 1.79 1.04 21.19
N GLY A 185 1.36 -0.17 21.53
CA GLY A 185 2.05 -1.07 22.45
C GLY A 185 2.44 -2.38 21.76
N LEU A 186 1.64 -3.41 21.99
CA LEU A 186 1.87 -4.76 21.45
C LEU A 186 1.68 -4.81 19.93
N SER A 187 2.37 -5.76 19.29
CA SER A 187 2.09 -6.19 17.92
C SER A 187 1.30 -7.50 17.92
N ALA A 188 0.45 -7.67 16.92
CA ALA A 188 -0.07 -8.96 16.51
C ALA A 188 0.71 -9.49 15.30
N ARG A 189 0.51 -10.77 14.94
CA ARG A 189 1.03 -11.39 13.72
C ARG A 189 -0.08 -12.16 13.01
N GLY A 190 -0.04 -12.20 11.69
CA GLY A 190 -0.97 -13.02 10.89
C GLY A 190 -0.73 -14.52 11.04
N LEU A 191 0.53 -14.94 11.20
CA LEU A 191 0.91 -16.33 11.41
C LEU A 191 2.23 -16.43 12.19
N ALA A 192 2.35 -17.47 13.01
CA ALA A 192 3.56 -17.82 13.74
C ALA A 192 3.86 -19.31 13.54
N ILE A 193 5.12 -19.65 13.26
CA ILE A 193 5.54 -21.02 12.93
C ILE A 193 6.79 -21.34 13.75
N GLY A 194 6.73 -22.41 14.55
CA GLY A 194 7.90 -22.88 15.31
C GLY A 194 8.35 -21.94 16.45
N THR A 195 7.53 -20.97 16.87
CA THR A 195 7.88 -20.06 17.96
C THR A 195 8.20 -20.84 19.24
N ALA A 196 9.39 -20.57 19.80
CA ALA A 196 9.93 -21.28 20.97
C ALA A 196 10.09 -22.80 20.81
N GLY A 197 10.14 -23.29 19.56
CA GLY A 197 10.46 -24.68 19.24
C GLY A 197 11.96 -24.98 19.31
N PRO A 198 12.34 -26.25 19.13
CA PRO A 198 13.75 -26.66 19.05
C PRO A 198 14.44 -26.19 17.76
N GLU A 199 13.66 -25.97 16.69
CA GLU A 199 14.13 -25.43 15.42
C GLU A 199 14.04 -23.90 15.39
N ALA A 200 14.70 -23.26 14.41
CA ALA A 200 14.59 -21.82 14.22
C ALA A 200 13.15 -21.40 13.90
N GLU A 201 12.67 -20.34 14.55
CA GLU A 201 11.36 -19.75 14.24
C GLU A 201 11.33 -19.23 12.80
N GLU A 202 10.26 -19.54 12.08
CA GLU A 202 9.99 -18.98 10.76
C GLU A 202 9.07 -17.77 10.88
N PHE A 203 9.35 -16.73 10.09
CA PHE A 203 8.61 -15.47 10.11
C PHE A 203 7.86 -15.26 8.77
N PRO A 204 6.61 -15.72 8.66
CA PRO A 204 5.79 -15.50 7.46
C PRO A 204 5.62 -14.01 7.17
N VAL A 205 5.56 -13.64 5.89
CA VAL A 205 5.46 -12.25 5.43
C VAL A 205 4.12 -11.99 4.76
N PHE A 206 3.49 -10.84 5.03
CA PHE A 206 2.43 -10.35 4.16
C PHE A 206 3.06 -9.85 2.85
N THR A 207 2.83 -10.55 1.75
CA THR A 207 3.48 -10.24 0.46
C THR A 207 2.65 -9.36 -0.46
N GLU A 208 1.34 -9.25 -0.20
CA GLU A 208 0.42 -8.50 -1.05
C GLU A 208 -0.85 -8.09 -0.29
N PHE A 209 -1.32 -6.87 -0.55
CA PHE A 209 -2.58 -6.31 -0.07
C PHE A 209 -3.48 -5.91 -1.25
N TRP A 210 -4.79 -5.92 -1.02
CA TRP A 210 -5.84 -5.54 -1.97
C TRP A 210 -6.87 -4.64 -1.29
#